data_AF-U9TEE5-F1
#
_entry.id   AF-U9TEE5-F1
#
_cell.length_a   1.000
_cell.length_b   1.000
_cell.length_c   1.000
_cell.angle_alpha   90.00
_cell.angle_beta   90.00
_cell.angle_gamma   90.00
#
_symmetry.space_group_name_H-M   'P 1'
#
loop_
_entity.id
_entity.type
_entity.pdbx_description
1 polymer ?
#
loop_
_entity_poly.entity_id
_entity_poly.type
_entity_poly.pdbx_seq_one_letter_code
_entity_poly.pdbx_strand_id
1 'polypeptide(L)'
;MLQPSTIKRRLKTLLSEFKRARQIWSELNDDGLEIANSLMNIKLQERKVDYSIYWKNDLDNLPDLEENYETKNLNENYKNLSQSLRQIFEKMGIQYTKMKIQILQMESLLEESCESLGEEFTYDTPLYLTCPLETF
;
A
#
# COMPACT_ATOMS: atom_id res chain seq x y z
N MET A 1 -18.25 -30.26 -13.04
CA MET A 1 -16.93 -30.18 -13.69
C MET A 1 -16.59 -28.73 -13.97
N LEU A 2 -15.52 -28.23 -13.37
CA LEU A 2 -14.99 -26.89 -13.62
C LEU A 2 -14.49 -26.81 -15.08
N GLN A 3 -14.94 -25.79 -15.83
CA GLN A 3 -14.55 -25.60 -17.23
C GLN A 3 -13.31 -24.69 -17.32
N PRO A 4 -12.35 -24.95 -18.23
CA PRO A 4 -11.17 -24.10 -18.39
C PRO A 4 -11.47 -22.62 -18.66
N SER A 5 -12.56 -22.32 -19.37
CA SER A 5 -13.03 -20.94 -19.61
C SER A 5 -13.45 -20.23 -18.32
N THR A 6 -14.07 -20.95 -17.39
CA THR A 6 -14.48 -20.43 -16.07
C THR A 6 -13.26 -20.11 -15.21
N ILE A 7 -12.24 -20.97 -15.22
CA ILE A 7 -10.96 -20.75 -14.52
C ILE A 7 -10.28 -19.50 -15.07
N LYS A 8 -10.11 -19.41 -16.39
CA LYS A 8 -9.53 -18.23 -17.06
C LYS A 8 -10.27 -16.93 -16.71
N ARG A 9 -11.60 -16.98 -16.61
CA ARG A 9 -12.39 -15.80 -16.22
C ARG A 9 -12.16 -15.43 -14.75
N ARG A 10 -12.25 -16.39 -13.82
CA ARG A 10 -12.03 -16.16 -12.38
C ARG A 10 -10.62 -15.65 -12.10
N LEU A 11 -9.62 -16.28 -12.73
CA LEU A 11 -8.22 -15.88 -12.61
C LEU A 11 -7.98 -14.46 -13.13
N LYS A 12 -8.57 -14.09 -14.28
CA LYS A 12 -8.48 -12.71 -14.80
C LYS A 12 -9.03 -11.69 -13.80
N THR A 13 -10.17 -11.98 -13.19
CA THR A 13 -10.76 -11.12 -12.14
C THR A 13 -9.83 -11.01 -10.94
N LEU A 14 -9.35 -12.13 -10.39
CA LEU A 14 -8.44 -12.15 -9.24
C LEU A 14 -7.15 -11.38 -9.53
N LEU A 15 -6.53 -11.58 -10.69
CA LEU A 15 -5.32 -10.85 -11.09
C LEU A 15 -5.56 -9.33 -11.21
N SER A 16 -6.70 -8.93 -11.76
CA SER A 16 -7.09 -7.52 -11.81
C SER A 16 -7.28 -6.93 -10.41
N GLU A 17 -7.88 -7.70 -9.51
CA GLU A 17 -8.09 -7.31 -8.12
C GLU A 17 -6.78 -7.21 -7.34
N PHE A 18 -5.85 -8.15 -7.53
CA PHE A 18 -4.49 -8.07 -6.96
C PHE A 18 -3.74 -6.83 -7.45
N LYS A 19 -3.82 -6.53 -8.76
CA LYS A 19 -3.18 -5.32 -9.32
C LYS A 19 -3.75 -4.06 -8.67
N ARG A 20 -5.08 -3.95 -8.56
CA ARG A 20 -5.74 -2.83 -7.91
C ARG A 20 -5.36 -2.75 -6.43
N ALA A 21 -5.33 -3.89 -5.73
CA ALA A 21 -4.99 -3.95 -4.32
C ALA A 21 -3.55 -3.48 -4.05
N ARG A 22 -2.60 -3.85 -4.93
CA ARG A 22 -1.22 -3.40 -4.87
C ARG A 22 -1.10 -1.89 -5.07
N GLN A 23 -1.84 -1.34 -6.02
CA GLN A 23 -1.85 0.11 -6.26
C GLN A 23 -2.38 0.86 -5.04
N ILE A 24 -3.54 0.48 -4.50
CA ILE A 24 -4.12 1.11 -3.31
C ILE A 24 -3.16 1.00 -2.12
N TRP A 25 -2.50 -0.14 -1.96
CA TRP A 25 -1.51 -0.32 -0.89
C TRP A 25 -0.32 0.65 -1.03
N SER A 26 0.17 0.83 -2.26
CA SER A 26 1.25 1.80 -2.54
C SER A 26 0.81 3.22 -2.20
N GLU A 27 -0.35 3.64 -2.68
CA GLU A 27 -0.90 4.99 -2.41
C GLU A 27 -1.05 5.25 -0.90
N LEU A 28 -1.62 4.30 -0.15
CA LEU A 28 -1.75 4.42 1.31
C LEU A 28 -0.40 4.48 2.02
N ASN A 29 0.60 3.75 1.53
CA ASN A 29 1.94 3.75 2.11
C ASN A 29 2.65 5.08 1.88
N ASP A 30 2.54 5.63 0.67
CA ASP A 30 3.15 6.90 0.29
C ASP A 30 2.51 8.05 1.09
N ASP A 31 1.17 8.12 1.13
CA ASP A 31 0.41 9.09 1.93
C ASP A 31 0.78 8.98 3.43
N GLY A 32 0.87 7.75 3.94
CA GLY A 32 1.22 7.48 5.33
C GLY A 32 2.63 7.96 5.68
N LEU A 33 3.59 7.74 4.77
CA LEU A 33 4.98 8.16 4.96
C LEU A 33 5.10 9.69 4.94
N GLU A 34 4.39 10.37 4.04
CA GLU A 34 4.37 11.84 3.98
C GLU A 34 3.84 12.46 5.28
N ILE A 35 2.73 11.92 5.80
CA ILE A 35 2.15 12.39 7.07
C ILE A 35 3.11 12.10 8.25
N ALA A 36 3.73 10.91 8.28
CA ALA A 36 4.68 10.55 9.33
C ALA A 36 5.91 11.47 9.33
N ASN A 37 6.46 11.80 8.16
CA ASN A 37 7.55 12.75 8.01
C ASN A 37 7.14 14.15 8.49
N SER A 38 5.94 14.59 8.15
CA SER A 38 5.39 15.88 8.60
C SER A 38 5.26 15.94 10.13
N LEU A 39 4.78 14.87 10.77
CA LEU A 39 4.72 14.76 12.22
C LEU A 39 6.11 14.79 12.87
N MET A 40 7.09 14.11 12.27
CA MET A 40 8.48 14.13 12.73
C MET A 40 9.07 15.55 12.66
N ASN A 41 8.84 16.25 11.56
CA ASN A 41 9.29 17.64 11.39
C ASN A 41 8.69 18.57 12.46
N ILE A 42 7.41 18.42 12.80
CA ILE A 42 6.78 19.17 13.89
C ILE A 42 7.50 18.90 15.22
N LYS A 43 7.82 17.64 15.54
CA LYS A 43 8.55 17.29 16.77
C LYS A 43 9.99 17.80 16.80
N LEU A 44 10.67 17.84 15.65
CA LEU A 44 11.98 18.45 15.53
C LEU A 44 11.92 19.97 15.77
N GLN A 45 10.90 20.64 15.22
CA GLN A 45 10.67 22.07 15.44
C GLN A 45 10.33 22.40 16.89
N GLU A 46 9.46 21.63 17.56
CA GLU A 46 9.19 21.77 19.00
C GLU A 46 10.51 21.73 19.81
N ARG A 47 11.38 20.75 19.53
CA ARG A 47 12.69 20.65 20.20
C ARG A 47 13.63 21.81 19.87
N LYS A 48 13.61 22.34 18.64
CA LYS A 48 14.41 23.53 18.27
C LYS A 48 14.01 24.74 19.10
N VAL A 49 12.72 24.94 19.36
CA VAL A 49 12.21 26.02 20.22
C VAL A 49 12.65 25.83 21.67
N ASP A 50 12.52 24.61 22.20
CA ASP A 50 12.88 24.29 23.59
C ASP A 50 14.38 24.38 23.88
N TYR A 51 15.24 24.13 22.87
CA TYR A 51 16.71 24.09 23.00
C TYR A 51 17.44 25.23 22.27
N SER A 52 16.76 26.35 21.97
CA SER A 52 17.32 27.45 21.16
C SER A 52 18.66 28.03 21.64
N ILE A 53 19.02 27.86 22.90
CA ILE A 53 20.30 28.32 23.48
C ILE A 53 21.48 27.39 23.14
N TYR A 54 21.23 26.10 22.87
CA TYR A 54 22.29 25.09 22.66
C TYR A 54 22.47 24.64 21.20
N TRP A 55 21.47 24.86 20.33
CA TRP A 55 21.40 24.24 18.99
C TRP A 55 21.85 25.14 17.82
N LYS A 56 22.38 26.33 18.11
CA LYS A 56 22.62 27.37 17.09
C LYS A 56 23.74 27.08 16.08
N ASN A 57 24.54 26.02 16.27
CA ASN A 57 25.70 25.74 15.40
C ASN A 57 25.53 24.49 14.50
N ASP A 58 24.66 23.54 14.84
CA ASP A 58 24.57 22.26 14.10
C ASP A 58 23.40 22.18 13.11
N LEU A 59 22.40 23.06 13.25
CA LEU A 59 21.19 23.08 12.40
C LEU A 59 21.33 23.93 11.12
N ASP A 60 22.34 24.80 11.01
CA ASP A 60 22.53 25.70 9.86
C ASP A 60 22.86 24.93 8.55
N ASN A 61 23.19 23.63 8.64
CA ASN A 61 23.50 22.78 7.50
C ASN A 61 22.32 21.93 7.01
N LEU A 62 21.14 22.01 7.63
CA LEU A 62 19.95 21.30 7.16
C LEU A 62 19.19 22.21 6.18
N PRO A 63 19.16 21.87 4.87
CA PRO A 63 18.36 22.61 3.92
C PRO A 63 16.87 22.42 4.26
N ASP A 64 16.09 23.48 4.12
CA ASP A 64 14.61 23.49 4.13
C ASP A 64 13.88 23.45 5.49
N LEU A 65 14.48 23.92 6.57
CA LEU A 65 13.71 24.22 7.80
C LEU A 65 13.10 25.64 7.71
N GLU A 66 11.98 25.77 7.00
CA GLU A 66 11.20 27.03 6.94
C GLU A 66 10.88 27.54 8.35
N GLU A 67 11.29 28.78 8.62
CA GLU A 67 11.44 29.33 9.96
C GLU A 67 10.17 30.00 10.54
N ASN A 68 9.01 29.85 9.90
CA ASN A 68 7.81 30.61 10.25
C ASN A 68 6.56 29.73 10.43
N TYR A 69 6.40 29.10 11.59
CA TYR A 69 5.10 28.58 12.01
C TYR A 69 4.76 29.04 13.43
N GLU A 70 3.71 29.85 13.56
CA GLU A 70 3.15 30.26 14.84
C GLU A 70 2.84 29.02 15.69
N THR A 71 3.37 28.98 16.92
CA THR A 71 3.35 27.82 17.81
C THR A 71 1.94 27.29 18.11
N LYS A 72 0.90 28.14 17.97
CA LYS A 72 -0.51 27.73 18.07
C LYS A 72 -0.97 26.84 16.92
N ASN A 73 -0.50 27.06 15.69
CA ASN A 73 -0.84 26.22 14.54
C ASN A 73 -0.17 24.85 14.60
N LEU A 74 0.98 24.71 15.28
CA LEU A 74 1.70 23.44 15.37
C LEU A 74 0.92 22.36 16.14
N ASN A 75 0.29 22.71 17.27
CA ASN A 75 -0.48 21.75 18.06
C ASN A 75 -1.74 21.26 17.33
N GLU A 76 -2.44 22.17 16.64
CA GLU A 76 -3.62 21.81 15.87
C GLU A 76 -3.24 20.98 14.63
N ASN A 77 -2.19 21.37 13.91
CA ASN A 77 -1.64 20.59 12.80
C ASN A 77 -1.16 19.20 13.26
N TYR A 78 -0.47 19.11 14.40
CA TYR A 78 -0.05 17.82 14.96
C TYR A 78 -1.24 16.91 15.24
N LYS A 79 -2.31 17.45 15.85
CA LYS A 79 -3.52 16.69 16.15
C LYS A 79 -4.20 16.21 14.87
N ASN A 80 -4.32 17.08 13.86
CA ASN A 80 -4.92 16.76 12.57
C ASN A 80 -4.11 15.69 11.83
N LEU A 81 -2.79 15.86 11.72
CA LEU A 81 -1.91 14.90 11.07
C LEU A 81 -1.88 13.55 11.80
N SER A 82 -1.89 13.56 13.14
CA SER A 82 -1.97 12.33 13.95
C SER A 82 -3.28 11.58 13.69
N GLN A 83 -4.39 12.31 13.57
CA GLN A 83 -5.69 11.72 13.23
C GLN A 83 -5.70 11.17 11.79
N SER A 84 -5.16 11.91 10.83
CA SER A 84 -5.02 11.45 9.44
C SER A 84 -4.17 10.18 9.35
N LEU A 85 -3.03 10.13 10.05
CA LEU A 85 -2.17 8.95 10.08
C LEU A 85 -2.91 7.72 10.65
N ARG A 86 -3.70 7.93 11.71
CA ARG A 86 -4.55 6.87 12.26
C ARG A 86 -5.57 6.36 11.24
N GLN A 87 -6.21 7.26 10.49
CA GLN A 87 -7.13 6.88 9.43
C GLN A 87 -6.43 6.12 8.29
N ILE A 88 -5.19 6.47 7.94
CA ILE A 88 -4.38 5.70 6.99
C ILE A 88 -4.15 4.28 7.52
N PHE A 89 -3.76 4.11 8.79
CA PHE A 89 -3.60 2.77 9.37
C PHE A 89 -4.89 1.95 9.38
N GLU A 90 -6.03 2.57 9.67
CA GLU A 90 -7.34 1.90 9.59
C GLU A 90 -7.64 1.44 8.14
N LYS A 91 -7.41 2.30 7.15
CA LYS A 91 -7.55 1.96 5.72
C LYS A 91 -6.59 0.84 5.30
N MET A 92 -5.33 0.88 5.75
CA MET A 92 -4.34 -0.16 5.50
C MET A 92 -4.79 -1.49 6.12
N GLY A 93 -5.32 -1.49 7.35
CA GLY A 93 -5.86 -2.69 7.99
C GLY A 93 -7.01 -3.33 7.20
N ILE A 94 -7.93 -2.50 6.69
CA ILE A 94 -9.01 -2.95 5.81
C ILE A 94 -8.44 -3.52 4.51
N GLN A 95 -7.49 -2.83 3.89
CA GLN A 95 -6.89 -3.25 2.62
C GLN A 95 -6.10 -4.56 2.77
N TYR A 96 -5.37 -4.72 3.87
CA TYR A 96 -4.66 -5.96 4.21
C TYR A 96 -5.62 -7.15 4.35
N THR A 97 -6.76 -6.93 5.01
CA THR A 97 -7.80 -7.96 5.15
C THR A 97 -8.36 -8.37 3.77
N LYS A 98 -8.60 -7.41 2.88
CA LYS A 98 -9.04 -7.69 1.49
C LYS A 98 -8.00 -8.52 0.73
N MET A 99 -6.72 -8.17 0.84
CA MET A 99 -5.63 -8.90 0.18
C MET A 99 -5.53 -10.35 0.69
N LYS A 100 -5.73 -10.58 1.99
CA LYS A 100 -5.81 -11.95 2.55
C LYS A 100 -6.94 -12.76 1.92
N ILE A 101 -8.13 -12.17 1.79
CA ILE A 101 -9.27 -12.83 1.16
C ILE A 101 -8.96 -13.18 -0.29
N GLN A 102 -8.32 -12.29 -1.04
CA GLN A 102 -7.91 -12.55 -2.43
C GLN A 102 -6.92 -13.72 -2.54
N ILE A 103 -5.99 -13.85 -1.60
CA ILE A 103 -5.07 -15.00 -1.53
C ILE A 103 -5.85 -16.30 -1.31
N LEU A 104 -6.74 -16.32 -0.32
CA LEU A 104 -7.58 -17.50 -0.04
C LEU A 104 -8.44 -17.89 -1.25
N GLN A 105 -8.97 -16.91 -1.99
CA GLN A 105 -9.73 -17.17 -3.22
C GLN A 105 -8.87 -17.75 -4.34
N MET A 106 -7.59 -17.35 -4.42
CA MET A 106 -6.64 -17.91 -5.38
C MET A 106 -6.26 -19.35 -5.01
N GLU A 107 -5.98 -19.60 -3.74
CA GLU A 107 -5.70 -20.95 -3.21
C GLU A 107 -6.88 -21.90 -3.45
N SER A 108 -8.10 -21.45 -3.14
CA SER A 108 -9.32 -22.21 -3.41
C SER A 108 -9.51 -22.46 -4.91
N LEU A 109 -9.21 -21.50 -5.79
CA LEU A 109 -9.29 -21.73 -7.23
C LEU A 109 -8.26 -22.77 -7.72
N LEU A 110 -7.06 -22.78 -7.14
CA LEU A 110 -6.03 -23.79 -7.45
C LEU A 110 -6.48 -25.19 -7.02
N GLU A 111 -7.00 -25.31 -5.79
CA GLU A 111 -7.53 -26.57 -5.26
C GLU A 111 -8.69 -27.10 -6.11
N GLU A 112 -9.69 -26.26 -6.40
CA GLU A 112 -10.82 -26.63 -7.28
C GLU A 112 -10.37 -27.06 -8.69
N SER A 113 -9.32 -26.41 -9.21
CA SER A 113 -8.75 -26.73 -10.53
C SER A 113 -8.04 -28.08 -10.51
N CYS A 114 -7.27 -28.36 -9.45
CA CYS A 114 -6.61 -29.63 -9.23
C CYS A 114 -7.61 -30.79 -9.13
N GLU A 115 -8.66 -30.62 -8.31
CA GLU A 115 -9.72 -31.62 -8.14
C GLU A 115 -10.50 -31.90 -9.43
N SER A 116 -10.72 -30.87 -10.25
CA SER A 116 -11.58 -30.98 -11.44
C SER A 116 -10.85 -31.37 -12.71
N LEU A 117 -9.59 -30.94 -12.89
CA LEU A 117 -8.84 -31.05 -14.14
C LEU A 117 -7.48 -31.74 -13.98
N GLY A 118 -7.07 -32.05 -12.75
CA GLY A 118 -5.82 -32.73 -12.41
C GLY A 118 -4.65 -31.78 -12.14
N GLU A 119 -3.61 -32.34 -11.53
CA GLU A 119 -2.38 -31.61 -11.18
C GLU A 119 -1.62 -31.11 -12.42
N GLU A 120 -1.49 -31.94 -13.46
CA GLU A 120 -0.79 -31.59 -14.71
C GLU A 120 -1.42 -30.37 -15.39
N PHE A 121 -2.76 -30.28 -15.39
CA PHE A 121 -3.44 -29.08 -15.89
C PHE A 121 -3.15 -27.85 -15.02
N THR A 122 -3.12 -28.03 -13.71
CA THR A 122 -3.05 -26.92 -12.74
C THR A 122 -1.65 -26.31 -12.65
N TYR A 123 -0.60 -27.14 -12.72
CA TYR A 123 0.77 -26.71 -12.49
C TYR A 123 1.62 -26.62 -13.76
N ASP A 124 1.36 -27.47 -14.77
CA ASP A 124 2.25 -27.59 -15.94
C ASP A 124 1.63 -27.01 -17.22
N THR A 125 0.31 -26.86 -17.28
CA THR A 125 -0.38 -26.38 -18.48
C THR A 125 -0.57 -24.86 -18.46
N PRO A 126 0.02 -24.10 -19.41
CA PRO A 126 -0.17 -22.65 -19.47
C PRO A 126 -1.62 -22.28 -19.82
N LEU A 127 -2.29 -21.57 -18.90
CA LEU A 127 -3.67 -21.11 -19.08
C LEU A 127 -3.81 -20.00 -20.14
N TYR A 128 -2.78 -19.16 -20.31
CA TYR A 128 -2.75 -18.09 -21.31
C TYR A 128 -1.54 -18.30 -22.22
N LEU A 129 -1.79 -18.52 -23.52
CA LEU A 129 -0.76 -18.54 -24.54
C LEU A 129 -0.67 -17.14 -25.17
N THR A 130 0.52 -16.57 -25.21
CA THR A 130 0.79 -15.38 -26.03
C THR A 130 0.97 -15.82 -27.48
N CYS A 131 -0.04 -15.66 -28.34
CA CYS A 131 0.13 -15.79 -29.78
C CYS A 131 0.35 -14.41 -30.42
N PRO A 132 1.30 -14.24 -31.34
CA PRO A 132 1.39 -13.03 -32.14
C PRO A 132 0.17 -12.92 -33.07
N LEU A 133 -0.27 -11.68 -33.32
CA LEU A 133 -1.42 -11.33 -34.15
C LEU A 133 -1.35 -11.88 -35.58
N GLU A 134 -0.16 -12.22 -36.06
CA GLU A 134 0.10 -12.69 -37.42
C GLU A 134 -0.35 -14.13 -37.68
N THR A 135 -0.70 -14.88 -36.63
CA THR A 135 -0.94 -16.33 -36.70
C THR A 135 -2.42 -16.78 -36.70
N PHE A 136 -3.37 -15.86 -36.90
CA PHE A 136 -4.81 -16.18 -37.05
C PHE A 136 -5.37 -15.75 -38.41
#